data_AF-A0A9D2HDC0-F1
#
_entry.id   AF-A0A9D2HDC0-F1
#
_cell.length_a   1.000
_cell.length_b   1.000
_cell.length_c   1.000
_cell.angle_alpha   90.00
_cell.angle_beta   90.00
_cell.angle_gamma   90.00
#
_symmetry.space_group_name_H-M   'P 1'
#
loop_
_entity.id
_entity.type
_entity.pdbx_description
1 polymer ?
#
loop_
_entity_poly.entity_id
_entity_poly.type
_entity_poly.pdbx_seq_one_letter_code
_entity_poly.pdbx_strand_id
1 'polypeptide(L)'
;MIDELNGDFLQRLRGFFYVAKTGSFSAASREMRRNQSTISYQVRQLEESLNADLFLRTGRGAALTPQGRQLFNMVLDIFDKIEDIQRCMLGKNREASGPVHFAVSPLALHGV
;
A
#
# COMPACT_ATOMS: atom_id res chain seq x y z
N MET A 1 4.00 -1.48 24.11
CA MET A 1 4.48 -1.71 22.73
C MET A 1 3.26 -2.15 21.95
N ILE A 2 3.01 -1.69 20.73
CA ILE A 2 1.79 -2.09 20.01
C ILE A 2 1.94 -3.59 19.69
N ASP A 3 1.33 -4.46 20.51
CA ASP A 3 1.51 -5.91 20.41
C ASP A 3 1.02 -6.46 19.06
N GLU A 4 0.11 -5.74 18.39
CA GLU A 4 -0.38 -6.08 17.05
C GLU A 4 0.63 -5.76 15.91
N LEU A 5 1.68 -4.98 16.16
CA LEU A 5 2.71 -4.59 15.19
C LEU A 5 3.94 -5.52 15.24
N ASN A 6 3.72 -6.84 15.27
CA ASN A 6 4.80 -7.78 15.04
C ASN A 6 5.26 -7.74 13.57
N GLY A 7 6.55 -7.97 13.30
CA GLY A 7 7.13 -7.86 11.96
C GLY A 7 6.45 -8.75 10.92
N ASP A 8 5.81 -9.84 11.36
CA ASP A 8 5.07 -10.74 10.50
C ASP A 8 3.78 -10.10 9.96
N PHE A 9 3.08 -9.27 10.73
CA PHE A 9 1.83 -8.63 10.29
C PHE A 9 2.05 -7.69 9.10
N LEU A 10 3.10 -6.86 9.12
CA LEU A 10 3.45 -6.01 7.97
C LEU A 10 3.80 -6.83 6.73
N GLN A 11 4.46 -7.97 6.89
CA GLN A 11 4.75 -8.86 5.76
C GLN A 11 3.50 -9.54 5.21
N ARG A 12 2.54 -9.84 6.08
CA ARG A 12 1.22 -10.34 5.68
C ARG A 12 0.43 -9.27 4.91
N LEU A 13 0.39 -8.04 5.40
CA LEU A 13 -0.21 -6.90 4.69
C LEU A 13 0.45 -6.67 3.33
N ARG A 14 1.79 -6.79 3.25
CA ARG A 14 2.53 -6.67 1.99
C ARG A 14 2.12 -7.77 1.02
N GLY A 15 2.03 -9.02 1.45
CA GLY A 15 1.55 -10.13 0.61
C GLY A 15 0.14 -9.86 0.07
N PHE A 16 -0.79 -9.46 0.95
CA PHE A 16 -2.15 -9.07 0.59
C PHE A 16 -2.17 -7.93 -0.45
N PHE A 17 -1.41 -6.85 -0.21
CA PHE A 17 -1.35 -5.69 -1.09
C PHE A 17 -1.01 -6.06 -2.54
N TYR A 18 0.03 -6.87 -2.75
CA TYR A 18 0.43 -7.26 -4.11
C TYR A 18 -0.59 -8.18 -4.78
N VAL A 19 -1.25 -9.08 -4.03
CA VAL A 19 -2.32 -9.90 -4.58
C VAL A 19 -3.52 -9.04 -4.97
N ALA A 20 -3.90 -8.07 -4.14
CA ALA A 20 -4.98 -7.12 -4.40
C ALA A 20 -4.69 -6.24 -5.62
N LYS A 21 -3.47 -5.70 -5.71
CA LYS A 21 -3.01 -4.87 -6.83
C LYS A 21 -2.98 -5.62 -8.16
N THR A 22 -2.54 -6.87 -8.16
CA THR A 22 -2.34 -7.67 -9.38
C THR A 22 -3.54 -8.52 -9.77
N GLY A 23 -4.48 -8.74 -8.84
CA GLY A 23 -5.60 -9.68 -9.02
C GLY A 23 -5.18 -11.15 -9.12
N SER A 24 -3.91 -11.50 -8.85
CA SER A 24 -3.40 -12.85 -9.06
C SER A 24 -2.22 -13.17 -8.13
N PHE A 25 -2.32 -14.27 -7.38
CA PHE A 25 -1.22 -14.79 -6.57
C PHE A 25 0.06 -15.06 -7.37
N SER A 26 -0.06 -15.61 -8.58
CA SER A 26 1.11 -15.87 -9.43
C SER A 26 1.75 -14.58 -9.98
N ALA A 27 0.97 -13.52 -10.24
CA ALA A 27 1.51 -12.23 -10.64
C ALA A 27 2.19 -11.51 -9.47
N ALA A 28 1.56 -11.50 -8.30
CA ALA A 28 2.16 -11.01 -7.06
C ALA A 28 3.49 -11.70 -6.73
N SER A 29 3.57 -13.02 -6.91
CA SER A 29 4.81 -13.82 -6.79
C SER A 29 5.95 -13.28 -7.65
N ARG A 30 5.68 -12.98 -8.92
CA ARG A 30 6.67 -12.40 -9.84
C ARG A 30 7.09 -11.00 -9.42
N GLU A 31 6.14 -10.15 -9.02
CA GLU A 31 6.43 -8.76 -8.61
C GLU A 31 7.22 -8.71 -7.29
N MET A 32 6.87 -9.56 -6.33
CA MET A 32 7.55 -9.64 -5.03
C MET A 32 8.85 -10.45 -5.05
N ARG A 33 9.13 -11.18 -6.14
CA ARG A 33 10.22 -12.17 -6.23
C ARG A 33 10.18 -13.18 -5.08
N ARG A 34 8.99 -13.72 -4.81
CA ARG A 34 8.75 -14.68 -3.73
C ARG A 34 7.91 -15.85 -4.24
N ASN A 35 8.08 -17.02 -3.64
CA ASN A 35 7.28 -18.19 -3.98
C ASN A 35 5.79 -17.92 -3.74
N GLN A 36 4.95 -18.39 -4.65
CA GLN A 36 3.49 -18.23 -4.54
C GLN A 36 2.96 -18.84 -3.24
N SER A 37 3.50 -19.97 -2.78
CA SER A 37 3.14 -20.60 -1.51
C SER A 37 3.39 -19.69 -0.29
N THR A 38 4.48 -18.91 -0.31
CA THR A 38 4.79 -17.94 0.75
C THR A 38 3.74 -16.83 0.79
N ILE A 39 3.35 -16.30 -0.37
CA ILE A 39 2.35 -15.24 -0.46
C ILE A 39 0.97 -15.76 -0.06
N SER A 40 0.58 -16.95 -0.54
CA SER A 40 -0.67 -17.62 -0.13
C SER A 40 -0.72 -17.84 1.37
N TYR A 41 0.38 -18.28 1.99
CA TYR A 41 0.48 -18.43 3.44
C TYR A 41 0.32 -17.09 4.17
N GLN A 42 1.01 -16.05 3.71
CA GLN A 42 0.90 -14.70 4.28
C GLN A 42 -0.53 -14.16 4.26
N VAL A 43 -1.22 -14.28 3.12
CA VAL A 43 -2.62 -13.84 2.98
C VAL A 43 -3.53 -14.65 3.89
N ARG A 44 -3.38 -15.97 3.92
CA ARG A 44 -4.19 -16.84 4.78
C ARG A 44 -4.02 -16.48 6.27
N GLN A 45 -2.79 -16.30 6.72
CA GLN A 45 -2.52 -15.90 8.11
C GLN A 45 -3.10 -14.51 8.43
N LEU A 46 -3.20 -13.63 7.44
CA LEU A 46 -3.83 -12.32 7.61
C LEU A 46 -5.34 -12.48 7.80
N GLU A 47 -5.98 -13.23 6.92
CA GLU A 47 -7.42 -13.56 6.97
C GLU A 47 -7.77 -14.22 8.31
N GLU A 48 -6.96 -15.16 8.79
CA GLU A 48 -7.10 -15.81 10.09
C GLU A 48 -6.97 -14.80 11.25
N SER A 49 -5.96 -13.92 11.21
CA SER A 49 -5.74 -12.92 12.27
C SER A 49 -6.84 -11.86 12.35
N LEU A 50 -7.46 -11.53 11.22
CA LEU A 50 -8.53 -10.53 11.11
C LEU A 50 -9.93 -11.15 11.19
N ASN A 51 -10.01 -12.49 11.24
CA ASN A 51 -11.25 -13.25 11.16
C ASN A 51 -12.16 -12.79 9.99
N ALA A 52 -11.56 -12.62 8.81
CA ALA A 52 -12.24 -12.10 7.64
C ALA A 52 -11.66 -12.66 6.33
N ASP A 53 -12.54 -13.07 5.42
CA ASP A 53 -12.14 -13.38 4.05
C ASP A 53 -11.85 -12.08 3.29
N LEU A 54 -10.66 -11.96 2.73
CA LEU A 54 -10.22 -10.77 2.00
C LEU A 54 -10.30 -10.99 0.49
N PHE A 55 -10.20 -12.24 0.04
CA PHE A 55 -10.35 -12.62 -1.37
C PHE A 55 -11.46 -13.65 -1.60
N LEU A 56 -12.20 -13.46 -2.69
CA LEU A 56 -13.08 -14.46 -3.29
C LEU A 56 -12.22 -15.44 -4.12
N ARG A 57 -12.46 -16.74 -3.95
CA ARG A 57 -11.88 -17.77 -4.81
C ARG A 57 -12.53 -17.72 -6.18
N THR A 58 -11.77 -17.36 -7.21
CA THR A 58 -12.26 -17.37 -8.59
C THR A 58 -11.39 -18.29 -9.46
N GLY A 59 -11.98 -18.90 -10.49
CA GLY A 59 -11.22 -19.71 -11.45
C GLY A 59 -10.23 -18.91 -12.31
N ARG A 60 -10.20 -17.57 -12.21
CA ARG A 60 -9.37 -16.68 -13.03
C ARG A 60 -8.35 -15.87 -12.21
N GLY A 61 -8.30 -16.04 -10.89
CA GLY A 61 -7.44 -15.25 -10.02
C GLY A 61 -8.08 -14.93 -8.66
N ALA A 62 -7.73 -13.78 -8.11
CA ALA A 62 -8.18 -13.30 -6.81
C ALA A 62 -8.99 -12.01 -6.96
N ALA A 63 -10.21 -11.99 -6.43
CA ALA A 63 -11.06 -10.79 -6.41
C ALA A 63 -11.30 -10.37 -4.96
N LEU A 64 -11.27 -9.07 -4.65
CA LEU A 64 -11.48 -8.59 -3.29
C LEU A 64 -12.93 -8.81 -2.82
N THR A 65 -13.09 -9.21 -1.56
CA THR A 65 -14.37 -9.13 -0.84
C THR A 65 -14.67 -7.66 -0.46
N PRO A 66 -15.85 -7.33 0.08
CA PRO A 66 -16.11 -6.01 0.67
C PRO A 66 -15.09 -5.67 1.77
N GLN A 67 -14.78 -6.60 2.69
CA GLN A 67 -13.75 -6.38 3.71
C GLN A 67 -12.36 -6.20 3.09
N GLY A 68 -12.03 -7.00 2.06
CA GLY A 68 -10.79 -6.88 1.30
C GLY A 68 -10.62 -5.50 0.67
N ARG A 69 -11.68 -4.92 0.09
CA ARG A 69 -11.63 -3.55 -0.45
C ARG A 69 -11.39 -2.50 0.62
N GLN A 70 -12.06 -2.62 1.76
CA GLN A 70 -11.85 -1.71 2.89
C GLN A 70 -10.41 -1.78 3.39
N LEU A 71 -9.88 -2.99 3.58
CA LEU A 71 -8.49 -3.18 3.99
C LEU A 71 -7.50 -2.65 2.95
N PHE A 72 -7.76 -2.85 1.66
CA PHE A 72 -6.87 -2.38 0.60
C PHE A 72 -6.69 -0.85 0.63
N ASN A 73 -7.76 -0.10 0.85
CA ASN A 73 -7.69 1.36 1.00
C ASN A 73 -6.84 1.77 2.22
N MET A 74 -7.06 1.13 3.38
CA MET A 74 -6.27 1.40 4.58
C MET A 74 -4.78 1.06 4.39
N VAL A 75 -4.48 -0.03 3.67
CA VAL A 75 -3.09 -0.45 3.40
C VAL A 75 -2.39 0.51 2.45
N LEU A 76 -3.09 1.08 1.47
CA LEU A 76 -2.54 2.14 0.61
C LEU A 76 -2.07 3.33 1.45
N ASP A 77 -2.94 3.84 2.33
CA ASP A 77 -2.60 4.97 3.20
C ASP A 77 -1.41 4.66 4.13
N ILE A 78 -1.36 3.44 4.70
CA ILE A 78 -0.26 3.01 5.57
C ILE A 78 1.06 2.97 4.79
N PHE A 79 1.07 2.40 3.58
CA PHE A 79 2.29 2.28 2.80
C PHE A 79 2.78 3.63 2.29
N ASP A 80 1.87 4.53 1.92
CA ASP A 80 2.21 5.91 1.57
C ASP A 80 2.84 6.63 2.77
N LYS A 81 2.30 6.46 3.98
CA LYS A 81 2.89 7.04 5.20
C LYS A 81 4.25 6.45 5.55
N ILE A 82 4.46 5.16 5.36
CA ILE A 82 5.78 4.54 5.54
C ILE A 82 6.79 5.15 4.55
N GLU A 83 6.38 5.37 3.30
CA GLU A 83 7.24 5.99 2.30
C GLU A 83 7.55 7.46 2.66
N ASP A 84 6.55 8.23 3.10
CA ASP A 84 6.74 9.61 3.57
C ASP A 84 7.76 9.69 4.71
N ILE A 85 7.66 8.79 5.70
CA ILE A 85 8.62 8.70 6.81
C ILE A 85 10.03 8.45 6.27
N GLN A 86 10.20 7.50 5.34
CA GLN A 86 11.50 7.22 4.73
C GLN A 86 12.04 8.42 3.96
N ARG A 87 11.21 9.13 3.19
CA ARG A 87 11.63 10.33 2.44
C ARG A 87 12.07 11.45 3.38
N CYS A 88 11.31 11.72 4.45
CA CYS A 88 11.64 12.74 5.44
C CYS A 88 12.94 12.43 6.18
N MET A 89 13.13 11.18 6.62
CA MET A 89 14.27 10.80 7.46
C MET A 89 15.57 10.58 6.69
N LEU A 90 15.50 10.09 5.43
CA LEU A 90 16.69 9.88 4.61
C LEU A 90 17.24 11.16 3.96
N GLY A 91 16.71 12.34 4.32
CA GLY A 91 17.22 13.60 3.78
C GLY A 91 17.11 13.68 2.26
N LYS A 92 16.15 12.97 1.64
CA LYS A 92 15.80 13.17 0.22
C LYS A 92 15.12 14.52 -0.04
N ASN A 93 15.17 15.43 0.93
CA ASN A 93 15.17 16.87 0.72
C ASN A 93 16.61 17.36 0.49
N ARG A 94 17.12 17.17 -0.74
CA ARG A 94 17.89 18.26 -1.34
C ARG A 94 16.85 19.26 -1.85
N GLU A 95 16.56 20.23 -0.99
CA GLU A 95 16.00 21.54 -1.29
C GLU A 95 14.84 21.64 -2.29
N ALA A 96 13.63 21.77 -1.75
CA ALA A 96 12.78 22.91 -2.10
C ALA A 96 12.13 23.49 -0.84
N SER A 97 12.97 23.83 0.14
CA SER A 97 12.57 24.62 1.31
C SER A 97 13.27 25.98 1.24
N GLY A 98 12.96 26.74 0.19
CA GLY A 98 13.13 28.18 0.15
C GLY A 98 11.75 28.83 0.05
N PRO A 99 11.56 30.10 0.45
CA PRO A 99 10.30 30.80 0.27
C PRO A 99 9.88 30.72 -1.20
N VAL A 100 8.73 30.07 -1.45
CA VAL A 100 8.14 30.00 -2.79
C VAL A 100 7.60 31.39 -3.11
N HIS A 101 8.41 32.18 -3.82
CA HIS A 101 7.92 33.39 -4.45
C HIS A 101 7.06 32.99 -5.65
N PHE A 102 5.74 33.05 -5.49
CA PHE A 102 4.83 33.09 -6.62
C PHE A 102 5.03 34.43 -7.33
N ALA A 103 5.81 34.44 -8.41
CA ALA A 103 5.80 35.56 -9.35
C ALA A 103 4.49 35.48 -10.15
N VAL A 104 3.44 36.09 -9.63
CA VAL A 104 2.25 36.40 -10.44
C VAL A 104 2.65 37.44 -11.46
N SER A 105 2.52 37.10 -12.75
CA SER A 105 2.62 38.10 -13.82
C SER A 105 1.55 39.16 -13.58
N PRO A 106 1.87 40.47 -13.62
CA PRO A 106 0.90 41.55 -13.44
C PRO A 106 -0.29 41.49 -14.41
N LEU A 107 -0.19 40.71 -15.49
CA LEU A 107 -1.25 40.51 -16.49
C LEU A 107 -2.43 39.66 -16.01
N ALA A 108 -2.37 39.02 -14.83
CA ALA A 108 -3.47 38.21 -14.29
C ALA A 108 -4.46 38.97 -13.39
N LEU A 109 -4.31 40.30 -13.23
CA LEU A 109 -5.13 41.10 -12.31
C LEU A 109 -6.15 42.06 -12.96
N HIS A 110 -6.41 41.95 -14.26
CA HIS A 110 -7.52 42.70 -14.89
C HIS A 110 -8.46 41.74 -15.63
N GLY A 111 -9.37 41.14 -14.86
CA GLY A 111 -10.65 40.66 -15.36
C GLY A 111 -11.74 41.61 -14.89
N VAL A 112 -12.51 42.10 -15.87
CA VAL A 112 -13.67 43.03 -15.82
C VAL A 112 -13.31 44.52 -15.78
#